data_AF-X0RZQ8-F1
#
_entry.id   AF-X0RZQ8-F1
#
_cell.length_a   1.000
_cell.length_b   1.000
_cell.length_c   1.000
_cell.angle_alpha   90.00
_cell.angle_beta   90.00
_cell.angle_gamma   90.00
#
_symmetry.space_group_name_H-M   'P 1'
#
loop_
_entity.id
_entity.type
_entity.pdbx_description
1 polymer ?
#
loop_
_entity_poly.entity_id
_entity_poly.type
_entity_poly.pdbx_seq_one_letter_code
_entity_poly.pdbx_strand_id
1 'polypeptide(L)'
;QFHIFGLGYDWTVADLLPETPEQILHLSADLVYNGGVFGADHDWSHMVFGVSTDFEVADNLTFTPALYYQASIENTVNTQDEVWVGLSMKYKF
;
A
#
# COMPACT_ATOMS: atom_id res chain seq x y z
N GLN A 1 -21.42 -2.41 -3.12
CA GLN A 1 -20.35 -3.22 -2.44
C GLN A 1 -19.01 -2.89 -3.07
N PHE A 2 -17.89 -2.95 -2.34
CA PHE A 2 -16.56 -2.85 -2.96
C PHE A 2 -16.01 -4.24 -3.29
N HIS A 3 -15.39 -4.38 -4.46
CA HIS A 3 -14.61 -5.55 -4.84
C HIS A 3 -13.18 -5.11 -5.13
N ILE A 4 -12.22 -5.79 -4.53
CA ILE A 4 -10.81 -5.44 -4.61
C ILE A 4 -10.04 -6.61 -5.20
N PHE A 5 -9.31 -6.35 -6.27
CA PHE A 5 -8.39 -7.29 -6.89
C PHE A 5 -6.98 -6.86 -6.56
N GLY A 6 -6.35 -7.55 -5.61
CA GLY A 6 -5.02 -7.22 -5.12
C GLY A 6 -3.92 -8.11 -5.65
N LEU A 7 -2.76 -7.50 -5.93
CA LEU A 7 -1.51 -8.15 -6.26
C LEU A 7 -0.43 -7.70 -5.28
N GLY A 8 0.33 -8.65 -4.76
CA GLY A 8 1.48 -8.40 -3.89
C GLY A 8 2.75 -8.99 -4.50
N TYR A 9 3.87 -8.29 -4.35
CA TYR A 9 5.19 -8.79 -4.73
C TYR A 9 6.26 -8.31 -3.74
N ASP A 10 7.04 -9.25 -3.23
CA ASP A 10 8.18 -8.94 -2.37
C ASP A 10 9.43 -8.81 -3.22
N TRP A 11 10.00 -7.61 -3.23
CA TRP A 11 11.23 -7.30 -3.95
C TRP A 11 12.38 -7.14 -2.96
N THR A 12 13.28 -8.12 -2.93
CA THR A 12 14.54 -8.02 -2.18
C THR A 12 15.49 -7.05 -2.90
N VAL A 13 15.90 -6.01 -2.19
CA VAL A 13 16.90 -5.03 -2.65
C VAL A 13 18.10 -5.05 -1.70
N ALA A 14 19.29 -4.84 -2.25
CA ALA A 14 20.52 -4.73 -1.45
C ALA A 14 20.73 -3.30 -0.92
N ASP A 15 21.37 -3.19 0.24
CA ASP A 15 22.04 -1.97 0.72
C ASP A 15 21.15 -0.70 0.86
N LEU A 16 19.96 -0.79 1.47
CA LEU A 16 19.19 0.42 1.81
C LEU A 16 19.74 1.16 3.03
N LEU A 17 20.37 0.45 3.97
CA LEU A 17 21.06 1.02 5.12
C LEU A 17 22.46 0.40 5.26
N PRO A 18 23.47 1.15 5.75
CA PRO A 18 24.85 0.65 5.85
C PRO A 18 25.02 -0.64 6.67
N GLU A 19 24.11 -0.89 7.62
CA GLU A 19 24.16 -2.04 8.52
C GLU A 19 23.15 -3.14 8.15
N THR A 20 22.36 -2.93 7.09
CA THR A 20 21.30 -3.85 6.64
C THR A 20 21.58 -4.26 5.20
N PRO A 21 22.23 -5.42 4.98
CA PRO A 21 22.71 -5.82 3.66
C PRO A 21 21.57 -6.15 2.68
N GLU A 22 20.42 -6.60 3.17
CA GLU A 22 19.23 -6.88 2.37
C GLU A 22 17.99 -6.29 3.03
N GLN A 23 17.15 -5.65 2.22
CA GLN A 23 15.88 -5.09 2.65
C GLN A 23 14.78 -5.58 1.70
N ILE A 24 13.64 -5.97 2.24
CA ILE A 24 12.49 -6.40 1.43
C ILE A 24 11.55 -5.22 1.25
N LEU A 25 11.30 -4.85 0.01
CA LEU A 25 10.22 -3.93 -0.35
C LEU A 25 8.96 -4.73 -0.66
N HIS A 26 7.94 -4.56 0.16
CA HIS A 26 6.62 -5.13 -0.07
C HIS A 26 5.86 -4.21 -1.03
N LEU A 27 5.70 -4.63 -2.27
CA LEU A 27 4.95 -3.91 -3.29
C LEU A 27 3.52 -4.43 -3.33
N SER A 28 2.55 -3.52 -3.42
CA SER A 28 1.14 -3.86 -3.60
C SER A 28 0.50 -3.06 -4.73
N ALA A 29 -0.45 -3.67 -5.42
CA ALA A 29 -1.31 -3.02 -6.39
C ALA A 29 -2.74 -3.56 -6.24
N ASP A 30 -3.68 -2.67 -5.93
CA ASP A 30 -5.09 -3.00 -5.74
C ASP A 30 -5.93 -2.28 -6.79
N LEU A 31 -6.75 -3.03 -7.53
CA LEU A 31 -7.78 -2.47 -8.41
C LEU A 31 -9.15 -2.57 -7.73
N VAL A 32 -9.83 -1.43 -7.59
CA VAL A 32 -11.06 -1.32 -6.82
C VAL A 32 -12.27 -1.08 -7.73
N TYR A 33 -13.23 -1.99 -7.69
CA TYR A 33 -14.56 -1.84 -8.30
C TYR A 33 -15.58 -1.40 -7.26
N ASN A 34 -16.32 -0.34 -7.54
CA ASN A 34 -17.42 0.13 -6.71
C ASN A 34 -18.76 -0.33 -7.31
N GLY A 35 -19.39 -1.32 -6.69
CA GLY A 35 -20.74 -1.77 -7.04
C GLY A 35 -21.83 -0.92 -6.38
N GLY A 36 -21.79 0.40 -6.52
CA GLY A 36 -22.85 1.32 -6.08
C GLY A 36 -22.85 1.73 -4.61
N VAL A 37 -21.71 1.61 -3.91
CA VAL A 37 -21.57 2.11 -2.53
C VAL A 37 -21.76 3.62 -2.52
N PHE A 38 -22.50 4.13 -1.53
CA PHE A 38 -22.83 5.55 -1.38
C PHE A 38 -23.61 6.16 -2.55
N GLY A 39 -24.26 5.33 -3.37
CA GLY A 39 -25.02 5.81 -4.53
C GLY A 39 -24.16 6.29 -5.70
N ALA A 40 -22.86 5.97 -5.69
CA ALA A 40 -21.98 6.20 -6.83
C ALA A 40 -22.30 5.24 -7.99
N ASP A 41 -21.79 5.54 -9.18
CA ASP A 41 -21.95 4.67 -10.35
C ASP A 41 -21.24 3.33 -10.16
N HIS A 42 -21.78 2.31 -10.82
CA HIS A 42 -21.27 0.94 -10.78
C HIS A 42 -20.07 0.77 -11.72
N ASP A 43 -18.87 1.15 -11.27
CA ASP A 43 -17.68 1.11 -12.12
C ASP A 43 -16.36 0.91 -11.36
N TRP A 44 -15.29 0.74 -12.12
CA TRP A 44 -13.90 0.81 -11.65
C TRP A 44 -13.62 2.19 -11.08
N SER A 45 -13.35 2.24 -9.77
CA SER A 45 -13.20 3.50 -9.07
C SER A 45 -11.77 4.03 -9.19
N HIS A 46 -10.80 3.23 -8.73
CA HIS A 46 -9.40 3.64 -8.62
C HIS A 46 -8.48 2.42 -8.53
N MET A 47 -7.19 2.68 -8.70
CA MET A 47 -6.12 1.76 -8.35
C MET A 47 -5.29 2.34 -7.21
N VAL A 48 -4.84 1.49 -6.29
CA VAL A 48 -3.90 1.87 -5.23
C VAL A 48 -2.60 1.11 -5.43
N PHE A 49 -1.49 1.85 -5.52
CA PHE A 49 -0.14 1.32 -5.49
C PHE A 49 0.44 1.55 -4.11
N GLY A 50 1.10 0.55 -3.54
CA GLY A 50 1.72 0.62 -2.24
C GLY A 50 3.16 0.10 -2.27
N VAL A 51 3.99 0.70 -1.44
CA VAL A 51 5.30 0.17 -1.08
C VAL A 51 5.48 0.31 0.43
N SER A 52 5.92 -0.76 1.08
CA SER A 52 6.31 -0.73 2.49
C SER A 52 7.57 -1.54 2.74
N THR A 53 8.19 -1.34 3.89
CA THR A 53 9.40 -2.07 4.26
C THR A 53 9.55 -2.11 5.77
N ASP A 54 10.14 -3.18 6.32
CA ASP A 54 10.28 -3.39 7.76
C ASP A 54 11.71 -3.07 8.23
N PHE A 55 11.84 -2.22 9.25
CA PHE A 55 13.09 -1.95 9.93
C PHE A 55 13.05 -2.57 11.33
N GLU A 56 14.00 -3.44 11.64
CA GLU A 56 14.26 -3.87 13.02
C GLU A 56 14.94 -2.73 13.78
N VAL A 57 14.22 -2.10 14.70
CA VAL A 57 14.73 -0.96 15.49
C VAL A 57 15.31 -1.43 16.83
N ALA A 58 14.81 -2.56 17.34
CA ALA A 58 15.35 -3.31 18.48
C ALA A 58 14.91 -4.77 18.38
N ASP A 59 15.49 -5.67 19.19
CA ASP A 59 15.24 -7.12 19.19
C ASP A 59 13.76 -7.53 19.23
N ASN A 60 12.89 -6.67 19.75
CA ASN A 60 11.46 -6.90 19.91
C ASN A 60 10.58 -5.80 19.29
N LEU A 61 11.16 -4.93 18.46
CA LEU A 61 10.50 -3.75 17.93
C LEU A 61 10.79 -3.57 16.44
N THR A 62 9.74 -3.65 15.63
CA THR A 62 9.79 -3.43 14.17
C THR A 62 9.04 -2.14 13.82
N PHE A 63 9.65 -1.30 12.99
CA PHE A 63 9.03 -0.12 12.40
C PHE A 63 8.78 -0.35 10.91
N THR A 64 7.57 -0.09 10.45
CA THR A 64 7.16 -0.29 9.06
C THR A 64 6.60 1.01 8.48
N PRO A 65 7.41 1.82 7.78
CA PRO A 65 6.90 2.89 6.95
C PRO A 65 6.31 2.33 5.65
N ALA A 66 5.27 3.00 5.16
CA ALA A 66 4.59 2.68 3.91
C ALA A 66 4.20 3.97 3.17
N LEU A 67 4.29 3.94 1.86
CA LEU A 67 3.81 5.00 0.97
C LEU A 67 2.77 4.40 0.03
N TYR A 68 1.66 5.11 -0.14
CA TYR A 68 0.57 4.70 -1.01
C TYR A 68 0.22 5.83 -1.97
N TYR A 69 -0.11 5.44 -3.20
CA TYR A 69 -0.61 6.32 -4.24
C TYR A 69 -1.87 5.72 -4.86
N GLN A 70 -2.96 6.48 -4.85
CA GLN A 70 -4.21 6.15 -5.50
C GLN A 70 -4.34 6.94 -6.80
N ALA A 71 -4.56 6.23 -7.90
CA ALA A 71 -4.91 6.82 -9.19
C ALA A 71 -6.39 6.55 -9.48
N SER A 72 -7.17 7.61 -9.68
CA SER A 72 -8.57 7.48 -10.10
C SER A 72 -8.64 7.04 -11.57
N ILE A 73 -9.49 6.04 -11.86
CA ILE A 73 -9.69 5.56 -13.23
C ILE A 73 -10.83 6.32 -13.89
N GLU A 74 -12.00 6.29 -13.26
CA GLU A 74 -13.20 6.95 -13.76
C GLU A 74 -13.59 8.13 -12.85
N ASN A 75 -13.63 9.31 -13.46
CA ASN A 75 -13.97 10.57 -12.78
C ASN A 75 -15.44 10.66 -12.34
N THR A 76 -16.27 9.65 -12.61
CA THR A 76 -17.65 9.56 -12.12
C THR A 76 -17.75 8.96 -10.73
N VAL A 77 -16.77 8.14 -10.33
CA VAL A 77 -16.80 7.41 -9.05
C VAL A 77 -15.78 7.98 -8.05
N ASN A 78 -14.58 8.31 -8.53
CA ASN A 78 -13.56 9.00 -7.74
C ASN A 78 -12.85 10.02 -8.65
N THR A 79 -12.76 11.27 -8.21
CA THR A 79 -12.20 12.37 -9.01
C THR A 79 -10.80 12.78 -8.59
N GLN A 80 -10.24 12.14 -7.56
CA GLN A 80 -9.01 12.61 -6.93
C GLN A 80 -7.96 11.51 -6.88
N ASP A 81 -6.75 11.89 -7.28
CA ASP A 81 -5.55 11.14 -6.97
C ASP A 81 -5.09 11.50 -5.56
N GLU A 82 -4.69 10.51 -4.79
CA GLU A 82 -4.33 10.70 -3.38
C GLU A 82 -2.98 10.05 -3.09
N VAL A 83 -2.17 10.73 -2.27
CA VAL A 83 -0.92 10.20 -1.72
C VAL A 83 -1.04 10.21 -0.21
N TRP A 84 -0.75 9.09 0.44
CA TRP A 84 -0.69 9.03 1.89
C TRP A 84 0.44 8.13 2.39
N VAL A 85 0.82 8.35 3.64
CA VAL A 85 1.89 7.61 4.33
C VAL A 85 1.28 6.82 5.47
N GLY A 86 1.67 5.57 5.60
CA GLY A 86 1.39 4.72 6.76
C GLY A 86 2.64 4.57 7.61
N LEU A 87 2.52 4.76 8.93
CA LEU A 87 3.59 4.50 9.88
C LEU A 87 3.09 3.48 10.89
N SER A 88 3.77 2.33 11.00
CA SER A 88 3.39 1.24 11.90
C SER A 88 4.54 0.82 12.80
N MET A 89 4.22 0.45 14.04
CA MET A 89 5.16 -0.11 15.01
C MET A 89 4.61 -1.43 15.53
N LYS A 90 5.42 -2.49 15.50
CA LYS A 90 5.07 -3.82 16.00
C LYS A 90 6.00 -4.20 17.16
N TYR A 91 5.40 -4.56 18.29
CA TYR A 91 6.12 -5.05 19.48
C TYR A 91 5.86 -6.54 19.69
N LYS A 92 6.90 -7.32 20.00
CA LYS A 92 6.81 -8.75 20.30
C LYS A 92 7.05 -8.99 21.81
N PHE A 93 6.05 -9.56 22.48
CA PHE A 93 6.10 -9.95 23.91
C PHE A 93 6.82 -11.29 24.11
#